data_AF-A0A1V2ZZP8-F1
#
_entry.id   AF-A0A1V2ZZP8-F1
#
_cell.length_a   1.000
_cell.length_b   1.000
_cell.length_c   1.000
_cell.angle_alpha   90.00
_cell.angle_beta   90.00
_cell.angle_gamma   90.00
#
_symmetry.space_group_name_H-M   'P 1'
#
loop_
_entity.id
_entity.type
_entity.pdbx_description
1 polymer ?
#
loop_
_entity_poly.entity_id
_entity_poly.type
_entity_poly.pdbx_seq_one_letter_code
_entity_poly.pdbx_strand_id
1 'polypeptide(L)'
;MQTQNTPRRGKTGNGAGLGAPVYRNTGRRWPPYARQHADALRRPVCTVWVAVGADAWRWARSRPNHHVLVAPEDTDPASLDWRCCRGHDPVLLQRVGHVDGERVERLVRALLRDGVQRVLTDTGDRYLAEGVDHG
;
A
#
# COMPACT_ATOMS: atom_id res chain seq x y z
N MET A 1 -14.05 56.65 27.01
CA MET A 1 -13.01 55.65 26.71
C MET A 1 -13.23 55.16 25.29
N GLN A 2 -12.24 55.36 24.43
CA GLN A 2 -12.21 54.99 23.00
C GLN A 2 -11.62 53.60 22.82
N THR A 3 -12.16 52.83 21.85
CA THR A 3 -11.48 51.96 20.85
C THR A 3 -12.59 51.41 19.94
N GLN A 4 -12.82 51.96 18.73
CA GLN A 4 -12.17 51.63 17.44
C GLN A 4 -11.98 50.11 17.22
N ASN A 5 -12.70 49.47 16.27
CA ASN A 5 -12.34 49.38 14.84
C ASN A 5 -13.23 48.35 14.10
N THR A 6 -13.66 48.69 12.89
CA THR A 6 -14.43 47.87 11.93
C THR A 6 -13.47 47.24 10.88
N PRO A 7 -13.93 46.71 9.72
CA PRO A 7 -14.37 45.35 9.35
C PRO A 7 -13.34 44.57 8.46
N ARG A 8 -13.66 43.33 8.01
CA ARG A 8 -13.32 42.72 6.67
C ARG A 8 -13.76 41.24 6.63
N ARG A 9 -14.77 40.85 5.85
CA ARG A 9 -14.77 40.50 4.40
C ARG A 9 -13.70 39.48 3.98
N GLY A 10 -14.19 38.25 3.77
CA GLY A 10 -13.77 37.17 2.87
C GLY A 10 -12.31 37.03 2.43
N LYS A 11 -11.80 35.81 2.53
CA LYS A 11 -10.92 35.23 1.49
C LYS A 11 -11.13 33.72 1.39
N THR A 12 -11.59 33.34 0.21
CA THR A 12 -11.47 32.03 -0.42
C THR A 12 -10.07 31.46 -0.27
N GLY A 13 -9.99 30.23 0.23
CA GLY A 13 -8.79 29.41 0.15
C GLY A 13 -9.13 28.11 -0.59
N ASN A 14 -9.05 28.15 -1.93
CA ASN A 14 -8.84 26.96 -2.74
C ASN A 14 -7.48 26.36 -2.31
N GLY A 15 -7.52 25.44 -1.36
CA GLY A 15 -6.46 24.48 -1.15
C GLY A 15 -6.94 23.17 -1.74
N ALA A 16 -6.45 22.83 -2.93
CA ALA A 16 -6.46 21.47 -3.42
C ALA A 16 -5.69 20.61 -2.40
N GLY A 17 -6.38 20.17 -1.35
CA GLY A 17 -5.89 19.12 -0.49
C GLY A 17 -5.80 17.90 -1.37
N LEU A 18 -4.57 17.47 -1.67
CA LEU A 18 -4.26 16.14 -2.20
C LEU A 18 -5.20 15.17 -1.49
N GLY A 19 -6.25 14.74 -2.20
CA GLY A 19 -7.34 14.01 -1.61
C GLY A 19 -6.73 12.77 -0.97
N ALA A 20 -6.70 12.75 0.37
CA ALA A 20 -6.30 11.56 1.09
C ALA A 20 -7.10 10.42 0.46
N PRO A 21 -6.45 9.33 0.02
CA PRO A 21 -7.12 8.26 -0.70
C PRO A 21 -8.36 7.87 0.09
N VAL A 22 -9.55 8.10 -0.50
CA VAL A 22 -10.81 7.73 0.13
C VAL A 22 -10.82 6.20 0.15
N TYR A 23 -10.39 5.62 1.26
CA TYR A 23 -10.43 4.18 1.49
C TYR A 23 -11.91 3.76 1.61
N ARG A 24 -12.60 3.51 0.48
CA ARG A 24 -13.95 2.92 0.51
C ARG A 24 -13.88 1.62 1.31
N ASN A 25 -14.69 1.41 2.33
CA ASN A 25 -14.63 0.16 3.08
C ASN A 25 -15.01 -1.01 2.14
N THR A 26 -14.09 -1.96 1.90
CA THR A 26 -14.35 -3.13 1.03
C THR A 26 -14.85 -4.33 1.81
N GLY A 27 -14.94 -4.25 3.15
CA GLY A 27 -15.20 -5.40 4.02
C GLY A 27 -14.08 -6.44 4.06
N ARG A 28 -13.02 -6.29 3.24
CA ARG A 28 -11.85 -7.16 3.22
C ARG A 28 -10.93 -6.88 4.40
N ARG A 29 -10.32 -7.95 4.92
CA ARG A 29 -9.36 -7.85 6.02
C ARG A 29 -8.05 -7.25 5.52
N TRP A 30 -7.40 -6.47 6.36
CA TRP A 30 -6.05 -5.99 6.09
C TRP A 30 -5.07 -7.16 6.03
N PRO A 31 -4.03 -7.07 5.19
CA PRO A 31 -2.95 -8.03 5.23
C PRO A 31 -2.25 -7.98 6.59
N PRO A 32 -1.71 -9.10 7.06
CA PRO A 32 -0.90 -9.14 8.27
C PRO A 32 0.16 -8.04 8.33
N TYR A 33 0.42 -7.58 9.55
CA TYR A 33 1.33 -6.46 9.88
C TYR A 33 0.91 -5.07 9.37
N ALA A 34 -0.08 -4.94 8.48
CA ALA A 34 -0.51 -3.61 8.01
C ALA A 34 -1.00 -2.72 9.17
N ARG A 35 -1.66 -3.30 10.17
CA ARG A 35 -2.11 -2.53 11.35
C ARG A 35 -0.95 -2.02 12.20
N GLN A 36 0.13 -2.79 12.31
CA GLN A 36 1.35 -2.36 13.01
C GLN A 36 2.04 -1.21 12.27
N HIS A 37 1.96 -1.19 10.94
CA HIS A 37 2.56 -0.16 10.10
C HIS A 37 1.59 0.97 9.71
N ALA A 38 0.39 1.02 10.30
CA ALA A 38 -0.70 1.89 9.84
C ALA A 38 -0.30 3.37 9.77
N ASP A 39 0.49 3.86 10.74
CA ASP A 39 0.94 5.25 10.74
C ASP A 39 1.98 5.54 9.66
N ALA A 40 2.87 4.58 9.36
CA ALA A 40 3.84 4.70 8.28
C ALA A 40 3.15 4.67 6.92
N LEU A 41 2.17 3.78 6.73
CA LEU A 41 1.39 3.63 5.50
C LEU A 41 0.41 4.79 5.23
N ARG A 42 0.26 5.73 6.18
CA ARG A 42 -0.51 6.97 6.01
C ARG A 42 0.36 8.18 5.68
N ARG A 43 1.68 8.06 5.82
CA ARG A 43 2.67 9.12 5.61
C ARG A 43 3.16 9.12 4.15
N PRO A 44 4.00 10.09 3.71
CA PRO A 44 4.59 10.10 2.37
C PRO A 44 5.27 8.76 2.00
N VAL A 45 5.59 8.60 0.72
CA VAL A 45 6.12 7.36 0.10
C VAL A 45 7.17 6.65 0.99
N CYS A 46 6.94 5.38 1.29
CA CYS A 46 7.89 4.50 1.96
C CYS A 46 8.08 3.21 1.15
N THR A 47 9.19 2.50 1.38
CA THR A 47 9.41 1.19 0.75
C THR A 47 8.61 0.12 1.48
N VAL A 48 7.64 -0.49 0.79
CA VAL A 48 6.83 -1.59 1.31
C VAL A 48 7.31 -2.91 0.71
N TRP A 49 7.55 -3.89 1.59
CA TRP A 49 7.84 -5.26 1.22
C TRP A 49 6.61 -6.13 1.43
N VAL A 50 6.34 -7.04 0.50
CA VAL A 50 5.32 -8.08 0.65
C VAL A 50 5.98 -9.44 0.53
N ALA A 51 5.99 -10.20 1.62
CA ALA A 51 6.54 -11.55 1.65
C ALA A 51 5.46 -12.59 1.35
N VAL A 52 5.80 -13.61 0.56
CA VAL A 52 4.93 -14.73 0.20
C VAL A 52 5.70 -16.06 0.18
N GLY A 53 5.08 -17.14 0.65
CA GLY A 53 5.63 -18.50 0.68
C GLY A 53 5.80 -19.06 2.09
N ALA A 54 6.20 -20.35 2.16
CA ALA A 54 6.34 -21.19 3.37
C ALA A 54 7.00 -20.50 4.57
N ASP A 55 7.96 -19.62 4.30
CA ASP A 55 8.81 -19.00 5.31
C ASP A 55 8.55 -17.49 5.49
N ALA A 56 7.52 -16.95 4.84
CA ALA A 56 7.25 -15.50 4.81
C ALA A 56 7.12 -14.90 6.22
N TRP A 57 6.46 -15.61 7.14
CA TRP A 57 6.31 -15.17 8.53
C TRP A 57 7.62 -15.09 9.30
N ARG A 58 8.52 -16.06 9.10
CA ARG A 58 9.85 -16.07 9.73
C ARG A 58 10.70 -14.94 9.17
N TRP A 59 10.67 -14.75 7.85
CA TRP A 59 11.42 -13.72 7.14
C TRP A 59 10.96 -12.29 7.46
N ALA A 60 9.64 -12.07 7.64
CA ALA A 60 9.12 -10.78 8.06
C ALA A 60 9.58 -10.41 9.47
N ARG A 61 9.53 -11.38 10.40
CA ARG A 61 9.98 -11.17 11.79
C ARG A 61 11.48 -10.85 11.90
N SER A 62 12.31 -11.34 10.97
CA SER A 62 13.74 -11.03 10.97
C SER A 62 14.06 -9.63 10.43
N ARG A 63 13.06 -8.80 10.09
CA ARG A 63 13.22 -7.46 9.51
C ARG A 63 12.41 -6.38 10.26
N PRO A 64 12.70 -6.15 11.55
CA PRO A 64 11.93 -5.21 12.37
C PRO A 64 11.99 -3.76 11.88
N ASN A 65 13.02 -3.39 11.12
CA ASN A 65 13.23 -2.04 10.60
C ASN A 65 12.62 -1.79 9.21
N HIS A 66 11.86 -2.75 8.67
CA HIS A 66 11.23 -2.65 7.35
C HIS A 66 9.70 -2.68 7.50
N HIS A 67 9.00 -2.04 6.57
CA HIS A 67 7.55 -2.17 6.45
C HIS A 67 7.24 -3.43 5.64
N VAL A 68 7.10 -4.56 6.35
CA VAL A 68 6.85 -5.87 5.74
C VAL A 68 5.41 -6.28 5.98
N LEU A 69 4.68 -6.55 4.91
CA LEU A 69 3.39 -7.23 4.94
C LEU A 69 3.58 -8.68 4.50
N VAL A 70 2.66 -9.55 4.91
CA VAL A 70 2.71 -10.97 4.56
C VAL A 70 1.45 -11.35 3.80
N ALA A 71 1.59 -12.12 2.72
CA ALA A 71 0.49 -12.86 2.10
C ALA A 71 0.47 -14.28 2.70
N PRO A 72 -0.41 -14.60 3.67
CA PRO A 72 -0.42 -15.89 4.37
C PRO A 72 -0.73 -17.03 3.41
N GLU A 73 -0.07 -18.19 3.53
CA GLU A 73 -0.25 -19.34 2.63
C GLU A 73 -1.68 -19.91 2.60
N ASP A 74 -2.35 -19.88 3.74
CA ASP A 74 -3.70 -20.40 3.95
C ASP A 74 -4.81 -19.46 3.48
N THR A 75 -4.45 -18.25 3.05
CA THR A 75 -5.39 -17.19 2.69
C THR A 75 -5.22 -16.82 1.23
N ASP A 76 -6.32 -16.73 0.47
CA ASP A 76 -6.27 -16.18 -0.89
C ASP A 76 -5.83 -14.70 -0.85
N PRO A 77 -4.71 -14.32 -1.51
CA PRO A 77 -4.26 -12.94 -1.55
C PRO A 77 -5.31 -11.95 -2.07
N ALA A 78 -6.18 -12.37 -2.99
CA ALA A 78 -7.21 -11.50 -3.57
C ALA A 78 -8.31 -11.11 -2.56
N SER A 79 -8.46 -11.89 -1.49
CA SER A 79 -9.42 -11.65 -0.40
C SER A 79 -8.98 -10.57 0.60
N LEU A 80 -7.69 -10.17 0.55
CA LEU A 80 -7.11 -9.16 1.42
C LEU A 80 -7.21 -7.76 0.81
N ASP A 81 -7.17 -6.74 1.68
CA ASP A 81 -7.18 -5.33 1.28
C ASP A 81 -5.77 -4.74 1.18
N TRP A 82 -5.22 -4.71 -0.03
CA TRP A 82 -3.87 -4.21 -0.28
C TRP A 82 -3.79 -2.70 -0.52
N ARG A 83 -4.90 -1.97 -0.40
CA ARG A 83 -4.92 -0.52 -0.66
C ARG A 83 -4.03 0.29 0.28
N CYS A 84 -3.62 -0.29 1.41
CA CYS A 84 -2.60 0.28 2.26
C CYS A 84 -1.23 0.41 1.59
N CYS A 85 -0.98 -0.30 0.48
CA CYS A 85 0.24 -0.19 -0.34
C CYS A 85 0.15 0.86 -1.45
N ARG A 86 -1.04 1.40 -1.73
CA ARG A 86 -1.26 2.35 -2.83
C ARG A 86 -0.44 3.63 -2.59
N GLY A 87 0.34 4.05 -3.59
CA GLY A 87 1.21 5.23 -3.50
C GLY A 87 2.56 4.97 -2.82
N HIS A 88 2.87 3.70 -2.51
CA HIS A 88 4.17 3.26 -2.01
C HIS A 88 4.95 2.47 -3.07
N ASP A 89 4.82 2.90 -4.32
CA ASP A 89 5.42 2.23 -5.48
C ASP A 89 6.95 2.44 -5.56
N PRO A 90 7.74 1.41 -5.90
CA PRO A 90 7.31 0.03 -6.13
C PRO A 90 7.06 -0.74 -4.82
N VAL A 91 6.07 -1.64 -4.84
CA VAL A 91 5.99 -2.70 -3.84
C VAL A 91 7.01 -3.78 -4.18
N LEU A 92 7.82 -4.16 -3.20
CA LEU A 92 8.85 -5.19 -3.35
C LEU A 92 8.30 -6.54 -2.90
N LEU A 93 8.09 -7.45 -3.84
CA LEU A 93 7.60 -8.80 -3.57
C LEU A 93 8.78 -9.75 -3.34
N GLN A 94 8.78 -10.38 -2.17
CA GLN A 94 9.78 -11.39 -1.80
C GLN A 94 9.14 -12.77 -1.76
N ARG A 95 9.64 -13.69 -2.57
CA ARG A 95 9.36 -15.12 -2.45
C ARG A 95 10.25 -15.69 -1.34
N VAL A 96 9.67 -16.37 -0.36
CA VAL A 96 10.41 -16.93 0.78
C VAL A 96 9.98 -18.38 1.02
N GLY A 97 10.92 -19.30 0.82
CA GLY A 97 10.62 -20.72 0.86
C GLY A 97 9.85 -21.17 -0.38
N HIS A 98 9.15 -22.31 -0.27
CA HIS A 98 8.35 -22.82 -1.38
C HIS A 98 7.11 -21.94 -1.60
N VAL A 99 6.86 -21.59 -2.86
CA VAL A 99 5.68 -20.85 -3.32
C VAL A 99 5.43 -21.19 -4.78
N ASP A 100 4.19 -21.50 -5.12
CA ASP A 100 3.80 -21.74 -6.51
C ASP A 100 3.66 -20.40 -7.29
N GLY A 101 3.89 -20.47 -8.61
CA GLY A 101 3.83 -19.28 -9.47
C GLY A 101 2.44 -18.66 -9.56
N GLU A 102 1.40 -19.49 -9.56
CA GLU A 102 0.00 -19.03 -9.64
C GLU A 102 -0.37 -18.13 -8.45
N ARG A 103 0.08 -18.49 -7.26
CA ARG A 103 -0.10 -17.72 -6.03
C ARG A 103 0.61 -16.38 -6.09
N VAL A 104 1.82 -16.34 -6.64
CA VAL A 104 2.55 -15.08 -6.88
C VAL A 104 1.75 -14.22 -7.86
N GLU A 105 1.27 -14.78 -8.96
CA GLU A 105 0.47 -14.05 -9.95
C GLU A 105 -0.84 -13.51 -9.34
N ARG A 106 -1.56 -14.29 -8.54
CA ARG A 106 -2.77 -13.84 -7.84
C ARG A 106 -2.47 -12.69 -6.88
N LEU A 107 -1.37 -12.75 -6.13
CA LEU A 107 -0.93 -11.67 -5.25
C LEU A 107 -0.61 -10.39 -6.04
N VAL A 108 0.17 -10.52 -7.13
CA VAL A 108 0.49 -9.38 -8.01
C VAL A 108 -0.79 -8.75 -8.55
N ARG A 109 -1.73 -9.55 -9.08
CA ARG A 109 -3.02 -9.06 -9.58
C ARG A 109 -3.82 -8.35 -8.48
N ALA A 110 -3.83 -8.88 -7.26
CA ALA A 110 -4.51 -8.25 -6.12
C ALA A 110 -3.89 -6.89 -5.75
N LEU A 111 -2.56 -6.78 -5.73
CA LEU A 111 -1.84 -5.52 -5.49
C LEU A 111 -2.17 -4.48 -6.56
N LEU A 112 -2.08 -4.85 -7.84
CA LEU A 112 -2.37 -3.96 -8.96
C LEU A 112 -3.83 -3.49 -8.96
N ARG A 113 -4.79 -4.42 -8.75
CA ARG A 113 -6.22 -4.12 -8.58
C ARG A 113 -6.47 -3.11 -7.47
N ASP A 114 -5.73 -3.21 -6.37
CA ASP A 114 -5.87 -2.33 -5.20
C ASP A 114 -5.08 -1.01 -5.33
N GLY A 115 -4.52 -0.74 -6.51
CA GLY A 115 -3.99 0.57 -6.90
C GLY A 115 -2.47 0.71 -6.78
N VAL A 116 -1.74 -0.37 -6.52
CA VAL A 116 -0.28 -0.40 -6.71
C VAL A 116 0.02 -0.28 -8.20
N GLN A 117 0.89 0.65 -8.57
CA GLN A 117 1.29 0.93 -9.95
C GLN A 117 2.45 0.04 -10.42
N ARG A 118 3.36 -0.34 -9.50
CA ARG A 118 4.54 -1.13 -9.83
C ARG A 118 4.86 -2.15 -8.75
N VAL A 119 5.00 -3.41 -9.16
CA VAL A 119 5.51 -4.50 -8.31
C VAL A 119 6.82 -5.00 -8.90
N LEU A 120 7.85 -5.11 -8.06
CA LEU A 120 9.13 -5.71 -8.41
C LEU A 120 9.34 -6.97 -7.58
N THR A 121 9.81 -8.04 -8.21
CA THR A 121 10.13 -9.28 -7.51
C THR A 121 11.63 -9.42 -7.28
N ASP A 122 12.00 -10.35 -6.40
CA ASP A 122 13.36 -10.74 -6.09
C ASP A 122 14.15 -11.35 -7.27
N THR A 123 13.46 -11.88 -8.28
CA THR A 123 14.07 -12.41 -9.51
C THR A 123 14.29 -11.33 -10.57
N GLY A 124 13.85 -10.09 -10.33
CA GLY A 124 13.91 -8.98 -11.29
C GLY A 124 12.67 -8.84 -12.17
N ASP A 125 11.65 -9.70 -12.01
CA ASP A 125 10.39 -9.55 -12.75
C ASP A 125 9.71 -8.24 -12.34
N ARG A 126 9.19 -7.51 -13.33
CA ARG A 126 8.51 -6.24 -13.16
C ARG A 126 7.08 -6.32 -13.68
N TYR A 127 6.14 -6.02 -12.80
CA TYR A 127 4.72 -5.94 -13.12
C TYR A 127 4.24 -4.49 -13.02
N LEU A 128 3.43 -4.08 -13.98
CA LEU A 128 2.86 -2.74 -14.06
C LEU A 128 1.35 -2.85 -14.14
N ALA A 129 0.64 -1.88 -13.55
CA ALA A 129 -0.75 -1.67 -13.91
C ALA A 129 -0.78 -1.23 -15.39
N GLU A 130 -1.42 -2.00 -16.27
CA GLU A 130 -1.57 -1.57 -17.66
C GLU A 130 -2.47 -0.31 -17.71
N GLY A 131 -1.95 0.75 -18.35
CA GLY A 131 -2.72 1.91 -18.80
C GLY A 131 -3.20 2.91 -17.74
N VAL A 132 -2.33 3.84 -17.33
CA VAL A 132 -2.71 5.25 -17.40
C VAL A 132 -1.79 5.88 -18.45
N ASP A 133 -2.29 5.95 -19.67
CA ASP A 133 -1.74 6.81 -20.70
C ASP A 133 -1.73 8.25 -20.15
N HIS A 134 -0.56 8.84 -20.01
CA HIS A 134 -0.45 10.29 -19.88
C HIS A 134 -0.22 10.82 -21.29
N GLY A 135 -1.31 10.90 -22.04
CA GLY A 135 -1.41 11.82 -23.18
C GLY A 135 -1.34 13.27 -22.72
#